data_AF-A0A3P6SGK7-F1
#
_entry.id   AF-A0A3P6SGK7-F1
#
_cell.length_a   1.000
_cell.length_b   1.000
_cell.length_c   1.000
_cell.angle_alpha   90.00
_cell.angle_beta   90.00
_cell.angle_gamma   90.00
#
_symmetry.space_group_name_H-M   'P 1'
#
loop_
_entity.id
_entity.type
_entity.pdbx_description
1 polymer ?
#
loop_
_entity_poly.entity_id
_entity_poly.type
_entity_poly.pdbx_seq_one_letter_code
_entity_poly.pdbx_strand_id
1 'polypeptide(L)'
;MDSREERIISYLNSHPKFLENYATGPNVTNEAFHRWCARRNMRMKKEALKDIGGPWMDDDLSDFYNLLIANASNVSLLLYELGHACAQLTHNEFFDVIMHSDNNTYLVSRTETNVRLKPVTKEKRLPVYAKKVGYSGVLLGEIHFYRSLTERDHTSVNILCTWGSALIYYAQLLSSRDDEACLWYNNEQRMLNTFLLDVVK
;
A
#
# COMPACT_ATOMS: atom_id res chain seq x y z
N MET A 1 -2.40 32.88 13.17
CA MET A 1 -1.11 33.18 13.81
C MET A 1 -0.26 31.94 13.59
N ASP A 2 0.81 32.05 12.81
CA ASP A 2 1.68 30.90 12.53
C ASP A 2 2.20 30.31 13.83
N SER A 3 2.08 29.00 13.95
CA SER A 3 2.60 28.23 15.07
C SER A 3 4.10 28.48 15.23
N ARG A 4 4.60 28.34 16.46
CA ARG A 4 6.04 28.45 16.74
C ARG A 4 6.86 27.54 15.83
N GLU A 5 6.33 26.38 15.49
CA GLU A 5 6.94 25.40 14.59
C GLU A 5 7.05 25.92 13.16
N GLU A 6 5.99 26.51 12.60
CA GLU A 6 6.02 27.13 11.26
C GLU A 6 7.05 28.25 11.16
N ARG A 7 7.18 29.06 12.22
CA ARG A 7 8.21 30.13 12.26
C ARG A 7 9.63 29.55 12.31
N ILE A 8 9.84 28.46 13.05
CA ILE A 8 11.13 27.76 13.10
C ILE A 8 11.46 27.15 11.74
N ILE A 9 10.50 26.43 11.13
CA ILE A 9 10.68 25.80 9.82
C ILE A 9 10.99 26.86 8.76
N SER A 10 10.24 27.97 8.75
CA SER A 10 10.46 29.10 7.84
C SER A 10 11.85 29.72 8.02
N TYR A 11 12.30 29.89 9.26
CA TYR A 11 13.65 30.38 9.55
C TYR A 11 14.74 29.42 9.05
N LEU A 12 14.59 28.11 9.31
CA LEU A 12 15.54 27.09 8.86
C LEU A 12 15.62 26.99 7.34
N ASN A 13 14.48 27.10 6.65
CA ASN A 13 14.42 27.09 5.18
C ASN A 13 15.06 28.34 4.57
N SER A 14 14.94 29.50 5.22
CA SER A 14 15.56 30.75 4.76
C SER A 14 17.05 30.87 5.10
N HIS A 15 17.56 30.06 6.04
CA HIS A 15 18.96 30.10 6.51
C HIS A 15 19.66 28.73 6.38
N PRO A 16 19.80 28.17 5.16
CA PRO A 16 20.34 26.83 4.96
C PRO A 16 21.79 26.68 5.47
N LYS A 17 22.60 27.75 5.42
CA LYS A 17 23.98 27.76 5.93
C LYS A 17 24.04 27.57 7.45
N PHE A 18 23.00 27.96 8.19
CA PHE A 18 22.94 27.76 9.63
C PHE A 18 22.81 26.26 9.95
N LEU A 19 21.90 25.56 9.25
CA LEU A 19 21.74 24.11 9.38
C LEU A 19 22.99 23.35 8.97
N GLU A 20 23.63 23.79 7.88
CA GLU A 20 24.89 23.22 7.40
C GLU A 20 25.96 23.32 8.48
N ASN A 21 26.28 24.54 8.96
CA ASN A 21 27.29 24.75 10.00
C ASN A 21 26.96 24.07 11.33
N TYR A 22 25.68 23.93 11.67
CA TYR A 22 25.23 23.22 12.86
C TYR A 22 25.46 21.70 12.73
N ALA A 23 25.17 21.14 11.55
CA ALA A 23 25.37 19.73 11.27
C ALA A 23 26.84 19.38 11.01
N THR A 24 27.63 20.33 10.49
CA THR A 24 29.04 20.17 10.17
C THR A 24 29.91 20.63 11.34
N GLY A 25 29.89 19.82 12.39
CA GLY A 25 30.83 19.92 13.51
C GLY A 25 32.20 19.28 13.18
N PRO A 26 33.12 19.18 14.16
CA PRO A 26 34.43 18.56 13.97
C PRO A 26 34.40 17.10 13.49
N ASN A 27 33.25 16.43 13.63
CA ASN A 27 33.03 15.04 13.25
C ASN A 27 32.41 14.85 11.87
N VAL A 28 31.87 15.90 11.25
CA VAL A 28 31.21 15.83 9.93
C VAL A 28 31.68 17.00 9.10
N THR A 29 32.54 16.73 8.12
CA THR A 29 33.04 17.76 7.21
C THR A 29 31.93 18.26 6.28
N ASN A 30 32.03 19.51 5.80
CA ASN A 30 31.11 20.07 4.79
C ASN A 30 31.00 19.17 3.56
N GLU A 31 32.12 18.58 3.14
CA GLU A 31 32.14 17.68 2.00
C GLU A 31 31.36 16.38 2.26
N ALA A 32 31.46 15.81 3.48
CA ALA A 32 30.69 14.63 3.88
C ALA A 32 29.19 14.94 3.96
N PHE A 33 28.83 16.10 4.51
CA PHE A 33 27.45 16.57 4.58
C PHE A 33 26.85 16.77 3.19
N HIS A 34 27.53 17.50 2.29
CA HIS A 34 27.07 17.65 0.91
C HIS A 34 27.00 16.32 0.15
N ARG A 35 27.93 15.39 0.38
CA ARG A 35 27.83 14.02 -0.18
C ARG A 35 26.62 13.24 0.37
N TRP A 36 26.21 13.46 1.62
CA TRP A 36 24.98 12.87 2.16
C TRP A 36 23.73 13.56 1.62
N CYS A 37 23.69 14.90 1.56
CA CYS A 37 22.60 15.64 0.94
C CYS A 37 22.44 15.28 -0.53
N ALA A 38 23.53 15.17 -1.30
CA ALA A 38 23.51 14.76 -2.69
C ALA A 38 23.02 13.31 -2.84
N ARG A 39 23.45 12.37 -1.98
CA ARG A 39 22.94 10.99 -1.98
C ARG A 39 21.45 10.92 -1.62
N ARG A 40 21.01 11.74 -0.66
CA ARG A 40 19.59 11.84 -0.27
C ARG A 40 18.76 12.46 -1.40
N ASN A 41 19.25 13.53 -2.03
CA ASN A 41 18.58 14.19 -3.15
C ASN A 41 18.58 13.33 -4.42
N MET A 42 19.61 12.51 -4.64
CA MET A 42 19.65 11.49 -5.70
C MET A 42 18.64 10.37 -5.43
N ARG A 43 18.46 9.92 -4.17
CA ARG A 43 17.38 8.98 -3.80
C ARG A 43 16.01 9.61 -4.00
N MET A 44 15.80 10.83 -3.52
CA MET A 44 14.54 11.57 -3.66
C MET A 44 14.21 11.89 -5.12
N LYS A 45 15.20 12.26 -5.96
CA LYS A 45 15.00 12.46 -7.41
C LYS A 45 14.76 11.16 -8.16
N LYS A 46 15.30 10.03 -7.69
CA LYS A 46 15.01 8.70 -8.23
C LYS A 46 13.62 8.18 -7.79
N GLU A 47 13.15 8.63 -6.63
CA GLU A 47 11.81 8.34 -6.05
C GLU A 47 10.71 9.29 -6.58
N ALA A 48 11.05 10.47 -7.13
CA ALA A 48 10.09 11.47 -7.62
C ALA A 48 9.84 11.43 -9.15
N LEU A 49 10.49 10.53 -9.90
CA LEU A 49 10.48 10.52 -11.37
C LEU A 49 10.33 9.13 -12.00
N LYS A 50 9.90 8.12 -11.23
CA LYS A 50 9.26 6.96 -11.86
C LYS A 50 7.77 7.23 -11.88
N ASP A 51 7.20 7.30 -13.08
CA ASP A 51 5.80 6.98 -13.26
C ASP A 51 5.53 5.71 -12.46
N ILE A 52 4.78 5.83 -11.37
CA ILE A 52 4.14 4.67 -10.73
C ILE A 52 2.93 4.35 -11.62
N GLY A 53 3.21 4.13 -12.90
CA GLY A 53 2.33 3.49 -13.86
C GLY A 53 2.42 2.01 -13.55
N GLY A 54 1.37 1.51 -12.94
CA GLY A 54 1.25 0.12 -12.61
C GLY A 54 -0.13 -0.36 -13.02
N PRO A 55 -0.32 -1.68 -13.01
CA PRO A 55 -1.50 -2.30 -13.61
C PRO A 55 -2.87 -1.81 -13.13
N TRP A 56 -2.95 -1.21 -11.94
CA TRP A 56 -4.21 -0.67 -11.44
C TRP A 56 -4.52 0.72 -11.99
N MET A 57 -3.51 1.41 -12.53
CA MET A 57 -3.63 2.74 -13.15
C MET A 57 -3.65 2.67 -14.69
N ASP A 58 -3.74 1.47 -15.28
CA ASP A 58 -3.85 1.28 -16.73
C ASP A 58 -5.27 1.65 -17.22
N ASP A 59 -5.36 2.16 -18.45
CA ASP A 59 -6.66 2.52 -19.07
C ASP A 59 -7.58 1.31 -19.23
N ASP A 60 -6.99 0.13 -19.48
CA ASP A 60 -7.67 -1.15 -19.61
C ASP A 60 -7.30 -2.10 -18.44
N LEU A 61 -8.31 -2.42 -17.63
CA LEU A 61 -8.18 -3.29 -16.47
C LEU A 61 -8.77 -4.69 -16.71
N SER A 62 -9.10 -5.03 -17.96
CA SER A 62 -9.77 -6.29 -18.33
C SER A 62 -8.97 -7.53 -17.91
N ASP A 63 -7.65 -7.49 -18.06
CA ASP A 63 -6.77 -8.60 -17.65
C ASP A 63 -6.74 -8.77 -16.13
N PHE A 64 -6.80 -7.66 -15.38
CA PHE A 64 -6.89 -7.68 -13.91
C PHE A 64 -8.22 -8.20 -13.43
N TYR A 65 -9.30 -7.77 -14.06
CA TYR A 65 -10.64 -8.28 -13.81
C TYR A 65 -10.70 -9.80 -13.99
N ASN A 66 -10.16 -10.31 -15.10
CA ASN A 66 -10.10 -11.75 -15.37
C ASN A 66 -9.24 -12.50 -14.34
N LEU A 67 -8.10 -11.91 -13.94
CA LEU A 67 -7.22 -12.47 -12.92
C LEU A 67 -7.90 -12.57 -11.54
N LEU A 68 -8.63 -11.53 -11.12
CA LEU A 68 -9.34 -11.50 -9.84
C LEU A 68 -10.48 -12.53 -9.81
N ILE A 69 -11.21 -12.69 -10.91
CA ILE A 69 -12.28 -13.69 -11.02
C ILE A 69 -11.70 -15.10 -11.00
N ALA A 70 -10.68 -15.37 -11.81
CA ALA A 70 -10.04 -16.69 -11.89
C ALA A 70 -9.44 -17.13 -10.54
N ASN A 71 -9.09 -16.18 -9.68
CA ASN A 71 -8.46 -16.42 -8.39
C ASN A 71 -9.31 -15.96 -7.20
N ALA A 72 -10.64 -15.87 -7.36
CA ALA A 72 -11.54 -15.41 -6.32
C ALA A 72 -11.41 -16.20 -5.01
N SER A 73 -11.11 -17.50 -5.08
CA SER A 73 -10.89 -18.36 -3.91
C SER A 73 -9.52 -18.15 -3.24
N ASN A 74 -8.58 -17.47 -3.89
CA ASN A 74 -7.22 -17.27 -3.40
C ASN A 74 -7.09 -15.94 -2.63
N VAL A 75 -7.47 -15.98 -1.36
CA VAL A 75 -7.43 -14.83 -0.43
C VAL A 75 -6.05 -14.18 -0.37
N SER A 76 -4.96 -14.97 -0.43
CA SER A 76 -3.60 -14.45 -0.38
C SER A 76 -3.30 -13.54 -1.58
N LEU A 77 -3.76 -13.92 -2.77
CA LEU A 77 -3.62 -13.10 -3.97
C LEU A 77 -4.48 -11.85 -3.88
N LEU A 78 -5.75 -11.98 -3.51
CA LEU A 78 -6.66 -10.83 -3.40
C LEU A 78 -6.14 -9.78 -2.40
N LEU A 79 -5.61 -10.22 -1.26
CA LEU A 79 -4.99 -9.32 -0.28
C LEU A 79 -3.75 -8.62 -0.83
N TYR A 80 -2.90 -9.34 -1.57
CA TYR A 80 -1.73 -8.75 -2.20
C TYR A 80 -2.11 -7.69 -3.24
N GLU A 81 -3.05 -8.02 -4.13
CA GLU A 81 -3.51 -7.10 -5.17
C GLU A 81 -4.17 -5.85 -4.57
N LEU A 82 -4.94 -6.01 -3.50
CA LEU A 82 -5.51 -4.89 -2.76
C LEU A 82 -4.42 -3.98 -2.16
N GLY A 83 -3.38 -4.58 -1.56
CA GLY A 83 -2.22 -3.83 -1.06
C GLY A 83 -1.48 -3.10 -2.18
N HIS A 84 -1.31 -3.76 -3.32
CA HIS A 84 -0.65 -3.19 -4.49
C HIS A 84 -1.43 -2.02 -5.10
N ALA A 85 -2.76 -2.14 -5.20
CA ALA A 85 -3.64 -1.05 -5.63
C ALA A 85 -3.55 0.15 -4.69
N CYS A 86 -3.60 -0.08 -3.36
CA CYS A 86 -3.42 0.99 -2.38
C CYS A 86 -2.03 1.65 -2.50
N ALA A 87 -0.99 0.87 -2.77
CA ALA A 87 0.37 1.37 -2.94
C ALA A 87 0.51 2.24 -4.20
N GLN A 88 -0.11 1.83 -5.32
CA GLN A 88 -0.11 2.63 -6.55
C GLN A 88 -0.90 3.95 -6.38
N LEU A 89 -2.09 3.86 -5.79
CA LEU A 89 -2.95 5.02 -5.52
C LEU A 89 -2.29 6.07 -4.62
N THR A 90 -1.45 5.62 -3.68
CA THR A 90 -0.74 6.50 -2.73
C THR A 90 0.70 6.80 -3.14
N HIS A 91 1.12 6.36 -4.33
CA HIS A 91 2.49 6.52 -4.84
C HIS A 91 3.57 6.01 -3.86
N ASN A 92 3.32 4.82 -3.29
CA ASN A 92 4.23 4.12 -2.38
C ASN A 92 4.87 2.91 -3.04
N GLU A 93 6.18 2.98 -3.28
CA GLU A 93 6.95 1.86 -3.83
C GLU A 93 7.21 0.73 -2.81
N PHE A 94 7.13 1.03 -1.51
CA PHE A 94 7.42 0.09 -0.44
C PHE A 94 6.18 -0.14 0.42
N PHE A 95 5.58 -1.31 0.24
CA PHE A 95 4.50 -1.81 1.07
C PHE A 95 4.74 -3.29 1.36
N ASP A 96 4.24 -3.75 2.50
CA ASP A 96 4.18 -5.17 2.82
C ASP A 96 2.72 -5.57 3.07
N VAL A 97 2.36 -6.79 2.70
CA VAL A 97 1.04 -7.35 2.99
C VAL A 97 1.24 -8.54 3.92
N ILE A 98 0.63 -8.47 5.10
CA ILE A 98 0.63 -9.53 6.09
C ILE A 98 -0.72 -10.23 6.04
N MET A 99 -0.72 -11.54 5.88
CA MET A 99 -1.92 -12.38 5.98
C MET A 99 -1.96 -13.09 7.33
N HIS A 100 -3.14 -13.12 7.94
CA HIS A 100 -3.40 -13.84 9.18
C HIS A 100 -4.18 -15.13 8.86
N SER A 101 -3.66 -16.27 9.30
CA SER A 101 -4.35 -17.57 9.17
C SER A 101 -4.10 -18.40 10.43
N ASP A 102 -5.18 -18.75 11.13
CA ASP A 102 -5.26 -19.77 12.20
C ASP A 102 -4.09 -19.82 13.21
N ASN A 103 -3.56 -18.65 13.59
CA ASN A 103 -2.46 -18.37 14.55
C ASN A 103 -1.09 -18.03 13.94
N ASN A 104 -0.90 -18.12 12.63
CA ASN A 104 0.33 -17.71 11.95
C ASN A 104 0.13 -16.43 11.13
N THR A 105 1.19 -15.62 11.08
CA THR A 105 1.28 -14.44 10.23
C THR A 105 2.26 -14.68 9.09
N TYR A 106 1.81 -14.44 7.87
CA TYR A 106 2.59 -14.66 6.66
C TYR A 106 2.78 -13.35 5.91
N LEU A 107 4.02 -13.02 5.57
CA LEU A 107 4.32 -12.00 4.58
C LEU A 107 3.97 -12.54 3.19
N VAL A 108 3.11 -11.82 2.51
CA VAL A 108 2.63 -12.16 1.17
C VAL A 108 3.56 -11.50 0.15
N SER A 109 4.18 -12.31 -0.69
CA SER A 109 5.06 -11.84 -1.77
C SER A 109 4.62 -12.40 -3.12
N ARG A 110 4.43 -11.53 -4.11
CA ARG A 110 4.07 -11.96 -5.47
C ARG A 110 5.32 -12.27 -6.28
N THR A 111 5.27 -13.38 -7.01
CA THR A 111 6.28 -13.78 -8.01
C THR A 111 5.54 -13.97 -9.32
N GLU A 112 5.64 -13.02 -10.26
CA GLU A 112 4.96 -13.01 -11.57
C GLU A 112 3.46 -13.37 -11.50
N THR A 113 3.12 -14.65 -11.57
CA THR A 113 1.74 -15.17 -11.54
C THR A 113 1.31 -15.79 -10.20
N ASN A 114 2.23 -16.07 -9.29
CA ASN A 114 1.96 -16.82 -8.06
C ASN A 114 2.30 -16.03 -6.79
N VAL A 115 1.62 -16.38 -5.70
CA VAL A 115 1.84 -15.78 -4.38
C VAL A 115 2.63 -16.74 -3.51
N ARG A 116 3.71 -16.24 -2.90
CA ARG A 116 4.52 -16.95 -1.92
C ARG A 116 4.27 -16.37 -0.54
N LEU A 117 3.87 -17.23 0.38
CA LEU A 117 3.72 -16.93 1.80
C LEU A 117 5.04 -17.21 2.52
N LYS A 118 5.60 -16.19 3.16
CA LYS A 118 6.80 -16.32 4.00
C LYS A 118 6.40 -16.12 5.46
N PRO A 119 6.67 -17.06 6.38
CA PRO A 119 6.38 -16.86 7.79
C PRO A 119 7.16 -15.65 8.32
N VAL A 120 6.46 -14.76 9.02
CA VAL A 120 7.08 -13.56 9.61
C VAL A 120 7.89 -14.00 10.82
N THR A 121 9.22 -14.00 10.68
CA THR A 121 10.13 -14.52 11.72
C THR A 121 10.69 -13.44 12.64
N LYS A 122 10.82 -12.19 12.17
CA LYS A 122 11.01 -10.95 12.96
C LYS A 122 10.63 -9.73 12.10
N GLU A 123 9.84 -8.80 12.64
CA GLU A 123 9.62 -7.50 12.00
C GLU A 123 10.96 -6.74 11.93
N LYS A 124 11.51 -6.59 10.73
CA LYS A 124 12.77 -5.84 10.53
C LYS A 124 12.55 -4.32 10.55
N ARG A 125 11.31 -3.85 10.37
CA ARG A 125 10.94 -2.45 10.31
C ARG A 125 9.47 -2.29 10.70
N LEU A 126 9.18 -1.35 11.59
CA LEU A 126 7.80 -1.01 11.96
C LEU A 126 7.15 -0.16 10.85
N PRO A 127 5.89 -0.45 10.48
CA PRO A 127 5.15 0.39 9.54
C PRO A 127 4.88 1.77 10.15
N VAL A 128 4.90 2.79 9.30
CA VAL A 128 4.45 4.15 9.66
C VAL A 128 2.92 4.20 9.72
N TYR A 129 2.27 3.44 8.85
CA TYR A 129 0.83 3.26 8.84
C TYR A 129 0.49 1.82 8.48
N ALA A 130 -0.42 1.21 9.23
CA ALA A 130 -0.91 -0.14 8.97
C ALA A 130 -2.43 -0.11 8.83
N LYS A 131 -2.94 -0.61 7.70
CA LYS A 131 -4.37 -0.76 7.46
C LYS A 131 -4.77 -2.22 7.60
N LYS A 132 -5.66 -2.48 8.56
CA LYS A 132 -6.29 -3.79 8.75
C LYS A 132 -7.35 -4.03 7.68
N VAL A 133 -7.34 -5.23 7.12
CA VAL A 133 -8.28 -5.72 6.10
C VAL A 133 -8.99 -6.95 6.66
N GLY A 134 -10.31 -6.93 6.62
CA GLY A 134 -11.14 -7.94 7.25
C GLY A 134 -12.62 -7.61 7.16
N TYR A 135 -13.46 -8.60 7.46
CA TYR A 135 -14.92 -8.45 7.44
C TYR A 135 -15.51 -9.03 8.73
N SER A 136 -16.60 -8.44 9.22
CA SER A 136 -17.42 -8.99 10.32
C SER A 136 -16.64 -9.51 11.54
N GLY A 137 -15.55 -8.84 11.92
CA GLY A 137 -14.70 -9.22 13.06
C GLY A 137 -13.59 -10.24 12.76
N VAL A 138 -13.54 -10.79 11.54
CA VAL A 138 -12.45 -11.65 11.04
C VAL A 138 -11.35 -10.77 10.46
N LEU A 139 -10.14 -10.87 11.02
CA LEU A 139 -8.94 -10.23 10.48
C LEU A 139 -8.31 -11.14 9.42
N LEU A 140 -8.31 -10.70 8.17
CA LEU A 140 -7.71 -11.46 7.07
C LEU A 140 -6.24 -11.07 6.87
N GLY A 141 -5.93 -9.78 7.04
CA GLY A 141 -4.60 -9.27 6.78
C GLY A 141 -4.40 -7.81 7.16
N GLU A 142 -3.18 -7.34 6.96
CA GLU A 142 -2.78 -5.96 7.16
C GLU A 142 -1.90 -5.50 5.99
N ILE A 143 -2.10 -4.25 5.56
CA ILE A 143 -1.28 -3.59 4.55
C ILE A 143 -0.41 -2.56 5.29
N HIS A 144 0.89 -2.74 5.20
CA HIS A 144 1.90 -1.98 5.92
C HIS A 144 2.56 -0.98 4.98
N PHE A 145 2.47 0.30 5.31
CA PHE A 145 3.11 1.41 4.61
C PHE A 145 4.26 1.96 5.43
N TYR A 146 5.42 2.15 4.79
CA TYR A 146 6.63 2.64 5.45
C TYR A 146 6.90 4.13 5.23
N ARG A 147 6.00 4.81 4.51
CA ARG A 147 5.99 6.26 4.29
C ARG A 147 4.75 6.84 4.97
N SER A 148 4.84 8.10 5.39
CA SER A 148 3.67 8.85 5.85
C SER A 148 2.69 9.05 4.69
N LEU A 149 1.42 8.79 4.96
CA LEU A 149 0.30 9.06 4.07
C LEU A 149 -0.34 10.41 4.40
N THR A 150 -0.97 11.04 3.42
CA THR A 150 -1.79 12.24 3.65
C THR A 150 -3.21 11.86 4.11
N GLU A 151 -3.97 12.81 4.65
CA GLU A 151 -5.40 12.60 4.99
C GLU A 151 -6.24 12.12 3.79
N ARG A 152 -5.92 12.62 2.59
CA ARG A 152 -6.55 12.17 1.35
C ARG A 152 -6.22 10.70 1.07
N ASP A 153 -4.94 10.33 1.19
CA ASP A 153 -4.49 8.95 1.00
C ASP A 153 -5.14 8.00 2.00
N HIS A 154 -5.26 8.41 3.27
CA HIS A 154 -5.96 7.63 4.29
C HIS A 154 -7.41 7.37 3.91
N THR A 155 -8.11 8.39 3.39
CA THR A 155 -9.49 8.28 2.93
C THR A 155 -9.59 7.29 1.76
N SER A 156 -8.74 7.44 0.74
CA SER A 156 -8.73 6.57 -0.42
C SER A 156 -8.41 5.12 -0.07
N VAL A 157 -7.39 4.88 0.76
CA VAL A 157 -7.03 3.54 1.26
C VAL A 157 -8.17 2.93 2.08
N ASN A 158 -8.86 3.73 2.90
CA ASN A 158 -10.00 3.25 3.68
C ASN A 158 -11.16 2.80 2.80
N ILE A 159 -11.52 3.59 1.79
CA ILE A 159 -12.55 3.25 0.82
C ILE A 159 -12.15 1.94 0.13
N LEU A 160 -10.97 1.90 -0.48
CA LEU A 160 -10.51 0.75 -1.25
C LEU A 160 -10.45 -0.52 -0.41
N CYS A 161 -9.93 -0.45 0.82
CA CYS A 161 -9.88 -1.61 1.72
C CYS A 161 -11.27 -2.08 2.19
N THR A 162 -12.24 -1.17 2.32
CA THR A 162 -13.61 -1.54 2.70
C THR A 162 -14.26 -2.36 1.60
N TRP A 163 -14.17 -1.88 0.35
CA TRP A 163 -14.70 -2.58 -0.81
C TRP A 163 -13.92 -3.87 -1.12
N GLY A 164 -12.59 -3.85 -0.99
CA GLY A 164 -11.76 -5.05 -1.12
C GLY A 164 -12.10 -6.12 -0.07
N SER A 165 -12.41 -5.71 1.16
CA SER A 165 -12.86 -6.65 2.21
C SER A 165 -14.21 -7.28 1.87
N ALA A 166 -15.16 -6.49 1.33
CA ALA A 166 -16.45 -7.01 0.86
C ALA A 166 -16.27 -7.98 -0.33
N LEU A 167 -15.38 -7.65 -1.28
CA LEU A 167 -15.05 -8.53 -2.39
C LEU A 167 -14.53 -9.89 -1.91
N ILE A 168 -13.55 -9.89 -0.99
CA ILE A 168 -12.98 -11.14 -0.45
C ILE A 168 -14.05 -11.96 0.27
N TYR A 169 -14.93 -11.31 1.05
CA TYR A 169 -16.05 -11.98 1.71
C TYR A 169 -16.96 -12.72 0.72
N TYR A 170 -17.41 -12.05 -0.33
CA TYR A 170 -18.28 -12.67 -1.33
C TYR A 170 -17.57 -13.76 -2.13
N ALA A 171 -16.29 -13.58 -2.43
CA ALA A 171 -15.48 -14.58 -3.10
C ALA A 171 -15.34 -15.88 -2.29
N GLN A 172 -15.18 -15.76 -0.98
CA GLN A 172 -15.15 -16.91 -0.06
C GLN A 172 -16.53 -17.55 0.08
N LEU A 173 -17.60 -16.75 0.15
CA LEU A 173 -18.97 -17.25 0.22
C LEU A 173 -19.32 -18.10 -1.01
N LEU A 174 -18.97 -17.62 -2.21
CA LEU A 174 -19.15 -18.33 -3.48
C LEU A 174 -18.36 -19.63 -3.56
N SER A 175 -17.15 -19.65 -2.98
CA SER A 175 -16.32 -20.86 -2.94
C SER A 175 -16.87 -21.94 -1.98
N SER A 176 -17.89 -21.63 -1.16
CA SER A 176 -18.38 -22.47 -0.06
C SER A 176 -19.78 -23.06 -0.24
N ARG A 177 -20.56 -22.73 -1.30
CA ARG A 177 -21.97 -23.12 -1.43
C ARG A 177 -22.44 -23.47 -2.86
N ASP A 178 -23.47 -24.33 -2.91
CA ASP A 178 -24.16 -24.92 -4.08
C ASP A 178 -24.68 -23.94 -5.16
N ASP A 179 -24.80 -24.50 -6.38
CA ASP A 179 -24.84 -23.86 -7.71
C ASP A 179 -25.89 -22.75 -7.97
N GLU A 180 -27.03 -22.71 -7.27
CA GLU A 180 -28.13 -21.78 -7.64
C GLU A 180 -27.99 -20.40 -6.99
N ALA A 181 -27.42 -20.33 -5.78
CA ALA A 181 -27.03 -19.07 -5.15
C ALA A 181 -25.81 -18.44 -5.86
N CYS A 182 -24.96 -19.30 -6.46
CA CYS A 182 -23.74 -18.91 -7.15
C CYS A 182 -23.98 -17.88 -8.27
N LEU A 183 -25.05 -18.03 -9.05
CA LEU A 183 -25.38 -17.11 -10.15
C LEU A 183 -25.71 -15.68 -9.67
N TRP A 184 -26.47 -15.54 -8.59
CA TRP A 184 -26.83 -14.22 -8.04
C TRP A 184 -25.63 -13.54 -7.39
N TYR A 185 -24.88 -14.27 -6.56
CA TYR A 185 -23.68 -13.73 -5.90
C TYR A 185 -22.55 -13.42 -6.88
N ASN A 186 -22.44 -14.15 -7.98
CA ASN A 186 -21.46 -13.86 -9.03
C ASN A 186 -21.81 -12.53 -9.74
N ASN A 187 -23.10 -12.22 -9.95
CA ASN A 187 -23.49 -10.90 -10.47
C ASN A 187 -23.15 -9.76 -9.48
N GLU A 188 -23.44 -9.92 -8.19
CA GLU A 188 -23.08 -8.93 -7.16
C GLU A 188 -21.56 -8.76 -7.03
N GLN A 189 -20.80 -9.86 -7.09
CA GLN A 189 -19.33 -9.80 -7.08
C GLN A 189 -18.78 -9.11 -8.33
N ARG A 190 -19.37 -9.36 -9.51
CA ARG A 190 -19.01 -8.66 -10.75
C ARG A 190 -19.30 -7.16 -10.64
N MET A 191 -20.45 -6.77 -10.08
CA MET A 191 -20.78 -5.37 -9.83
C MET A 191 -19.79 -4.70 -8.87
N LEU A 192 -19.43 -5.39 -7.78
CA LEU A 192 -18.41 -4.91 -6.83
C LEU A 192 -17.03 -4.76 -7.49
N ASN A 193 -16.64 -5.70 -8.34
CA ASN A 193 -15.42 -5.61 -9.12
C ASN A 193 -15.46 -4.40 -10.06
N THR A 194 -16.54 -4.21 -10.81
CA THR A 194 -16.69 -3.05 -11.71
C THR A 194 -16.58 -1.74 -10.93
N PHE A 195 -17.27 -1.63 -9.80
CA PHE A 195 -17.19 -0.44 -8.95
C PHE A 195 -15.78 -0.19 -8.40
N LEU A 196 -15.09 -1.25 -7.96
CA LEU A 196 -13.70 -1.14 -7.51
C LEU A 196 -12.79 -0.59 -8.61
N LEU A 197 -13.00 -1.01 -9.86
CA LEU A 197 -12.26 -0.51 -11.01
C LEU A 197 -12.58 0.96 -11.30
N ASP A 198 -13.85 1.37 -11.16
CA ASP A 198 -14.26 2.77 -11.32
C ASP A 198 -13.68 3.70 -10.24
N VAL A 199 -13.48 3.20 -9.01
CA VAL A 199 -12.89 3.99 -7.91
C VAL A 199 -11.40 4.22 -8.09
N VAL A 200 -10.71 3.32 -8.78
CA VAL A 200 -9.26 3.41 -9.00
C VAL A 200 -8.91 4.34 -10.17
N LYS A 201 -9.81 4.49 -11.14
CA LYS A 201 -9.68 5.45 -12.26
C LYS A 201 -9.94 6.89 -11.82
#